data_AF-A0A7X7PPU5-F1
#
_entry.id   AF-A0A7X7PPU5-F1
#
_cell.length_a   1.000
_cell.length_b   1.000
_cell.length_c   1.000
_cell.angle_alpha   90.00
_cell.angle_beta   90.00
_cell.angle_gamma   90.00
#
_symmetry.space_group_name_H-M   'P 1'
#
loop_
_entity.id
_entity.type
_entity.pdbx_description
1 polymer ?
#
loop_
_entity_poly.entity_id
_entity_poly.type
_entity_poly.pdbx_seq_one_letter_code
_entity_poly.pdbx_strand_id
1 'polypeptide(L)'
;MGALDTALQHPDPVVDDMAVWIETTGGILIVLGCAHAGVINTVRLVQHTNNNLPITGVIGGTHLRAVTPARMQATIECLASLPLSMVAACHCTGPREAFVLQSAFPDEFVPMTAGSRIRFPKPTTNN
;
A
#
# COMPACT_ATOMS: atom_id res chain seq x y z
N MET A 1 4.50 -17.85 5.44
CA MET A 1 3.66 -18.58 6.40
C MET A 1 2.58 -17.63 6.84
N GLY A 2 1.31 -17.94 6.54
CA GLY A 2 0.18 -17.21 7.10
C GLY A 2 -0.01 -17.58 8.56
N ALA A 3 -0.73 -16.75 9.31
CA ALA A 3 -1.25 -17.16 10.61
C ALA A 3 -2.17 -18.37 10.42
N LEU A 4 -2.22 -19.26 11.41
CA LEU A 4 -3.20 -20.33 11.47
C LEU A 4 -4.33 -19.88 12.40
N ASP A 5 -5.51 -20.48 12.25
CA ASP A 5 -6.61 -20.33 13.20
C ASP A 5 -6.19 -20.71 14.62
N THR A 6 -7.00 -20.38 15.63
CA THR A 6 -6.66 -20.63 17.04
C THR A 6 -6.40 -22.11 17.34
N ALA A 7 -6.97 -23.02 16.52
CA ALA A 7 -6.76 -24.46 16.61
C ALA A 7 -5.48 -24.96 15.90
N LEU A 8 -4.78 -24.09 15.15
CA LEU A 8 -3.59 -24.39 14.35
C LEU A 8 -3.84 -25.43 13.23
N GLN A 9 -5.05 -25.48 12.70
CA GLN A 9 -5.48 -26.48 11.71
C GLN A 9 -5.70 -25.87 10.33
N HIS A 10 -6.14 -24.61 10.28
CA HIS A 10 -6.50 -23.94 9.03
C HIS A 10 -5.77 -22.61 8.89
N PRO A 11 -5.46 -22.17 7.65
CA PRO A 11 -5.00 -20.80 7.43
C PRO A 11 -5.99 -19.79 7.99
N ASP A 12 -5.50 -18.85 8.78
CA ASP A 12 -6.28 -17.72 9.28
C ASP A 12 -6.76 -16.87 8.10
N PRO A 13 -8.07 -16.65 7.95
CA PRO A 13 -8.60 -15.79 6.90
C PRO A 13 -8.29 -14.30 7.11
N VAL A 14 -7.80 -13.88 8.30
CA VAL A 14 -7.46 -12.49 8.65
C VAL A 14 -8.60 -11.52 8.32
N VAL A 15 -9.81 -11.87 8.75
CA VAL A 15 -11.03 -11.09 8.48
C VAL A 15 -11.03 -9.71 9.15
N ASP A 16 -10.12 -9.52 10.11
CA ASP A 16 -9.84 -8.31 10.85
C ASP A 16 -8.73 -7.45 10.24
N ASP A 17 -8.30 -7.73 8.99
CA ASP A 17 -7.35 -6.85 8.29
C ASP A 17 -7.93 -5.43 8.16
N MET A 18 -7.14 -4.44 8.57
CA MET A 18 -7.56 -3.05 8.64
C MET A 18 -6.60 -2.13 7.89
N ALA A 19 -7.16 -1.08 7.32
CA ALA A 19 -6.43 0.08 6.82
C ALA A 19 -7.09 1.35 7.34
N VAL A 20 -6.29 2.39 7.51
CA VAL A 20 -6.76 3.74 7.83
C VAL A 20 -6.60 4.58 6.57
N TRP A 21 -7.52 5.49 6.29
CA TRP A 21 -7.33 6.50 5.26
C TRP A 21 -7.58 7.90 5.81
N ILE A 22 -6.89 8.87 5.23
CA ILE A 22 -6.94 10.27 5.61
C ILE A 22 -7.37 11.06 4.39
N GLU A 23 -8.54 11.70 4.48
CA GLU A 23 -8.98 12.67 3.48
C GLU A 23 -8.18 13.97 3.64
N THR A 24 -7.64 14.46 2.54
CA THR A 24 -6.90 15.72 2.48
C THR A 24 -7.44 16.59 1.36
N THR A 25 -7.04 17.86 1.32
CA THR A 25 -7.36 18.75 0.19
C THR A 25 -6.79 18.26 -1.14
N GLY A 26 -5.77 17.40 -1.11
CA GLY A 26 -5.12 16.81 -2.29
C GLY A 26 -5.55 15.38 -2.60
N GLY A 27 -6.66 14.90 -2.02
CA GLY A 27 -7.13 13.51 -2.17
C GLY A 27 -6.84 12.64 -0.93
N ILE A 28 -6.94 11.33 -1.11
CA ILE A 28 -6.89 10.35 -0.02
C ILE A 28 -5.49 9.74 0.09
N LEU A 29 -4.96 9.73 1.32
CA LEU A 29 -3.80 8.93 1.73
C LEU A 29 -4.29 7.65 2.42
N ILE A 30 -3.93 6.48 1.89
CA ILE A 30 -4.16 5.19 2.54
C ILE A 30 -2.93 4.80 3.37
N VAL A 31 -3.16 4.43 4.63
CA VAL A 31 -2.19 3.88 5.57
C VAL A 31 -2.52 2.41 5.83
N LEU A 32 -1.68 1.53 5.28
CA LEU A 32 -1.79 0.08 5.37
C LEU A 32 -1.09 -0.44 6.63
N GLY A 33 -1.69 -1.45 7.28
CA GLY A 33 -0.98 -2.32 8.21
C GLY A 33 -0.04 -3.26 7.45
N CYS A 34 -0.52 -4.47 7.13
CA CYS A 34 0.14 -5.37 6.20
C CYS A 34 -0.62 -5.61 4.89
N ALA A 35 -1.91 -5.28 4.79
CA ALA A 35 -2.75 -5.54 3.61
C ALA A 35 -2.84 -7.04 3.25
N HIS A 36 -3.21 -7.87 4.21
CA HIS A 36 -3.46 -9.31 4.00
C HIS A 36 -4.62 -9.56 3.03
N ALA A 37 -5.67 -8.73 3.11
CA ALA A 37 -6.77 -8.70 2.15
C ALA A 37 -6.32 -8.23 0.75
N GLY A 38 -5.11 -7.66 0.63
CA GLY A 38 -4.49 -7.22 -0.61
C GLY A 38 -4.71 -5.74 -0.91
N VAL A 39 -3.65 -5.06 -1.35
CA VAL A 39 -3.64 -3.61 -1.65
C VAL A 39 -4.77 -3.20 -2.61
N ILE A 40 -5.02 -3.97 -3.67
CA ILE A 40 -6.08 -3.69 -4.65
C ILE A 40 -7.47 -3.68 -4.00
N ASN A 41 -7.72 -4.61 -3.07
CA ASN A 41 -9.00 -4.70 -2.39
C ASN A 41 -9.20 -3.50 -1.45
N THR A 42 -8.15 -3.11 -0.71
CA THR A 42 -8.17 -1.92 0.13
C THR A 42 -8.41 -0.65 -0.70
N VAL A 43 -7.70 -0.47 -1.82
CA VAL A 43 -7.88 0.66 -2.74
C VAL A 43 -9.33 0.77 -3.20
N ARG A 44 -9.91 -0.35 -3.69
CA ARG A 44 -11.29 -0.38 -4.18
C ARG A 44 -12.31 -0.09 -3.08
N LEU A 45 -12.10 -0.64 -1.88
CA LEU A 45 -12.95 -0.37 -0.72
C LEU A 45 -12.94 1.12 -0.37
N VAL A 46 -11.76 1.74 -0.33
CA VAL A 46 -11.61 3.16 -0.04
C VAL A 46 -12.25 4.02 -1.13
N GLN A 47 -12.04 3.72 -2.42
CA GLN A 47 -12.72 4.44 -3.51
C GLN A 47 -14.24 4.37 -3.36
N HIS A 48 -14.78 3.17 -3.15
CA HIS A 48 -16.22 2.97 -3.00
C HIS A 48 -16.79 3.74 -1.80
N THR A 49 -16.11 3.65 -0.65
CA THR A 49 -16.56 4.28 0.60
C THR A 49 -16.52 5.81 0.54
N ASN A 50 -15.61 6.36 -0.26
CA ASN A 50 -15.36 7.80 -0.34
C ASN A 50 -15.79 8.39 -1.70
N ASN A 51 -16.86 7.89 -2.32
CA ASN A 51 -17.44 8.43 -3.56
C ASN A 51 -16.42 8.62 -4.71
N ASN A 52 -15.44 7.72 -4.82
CA ASN A 52 -14.34 7.75 -5.79
C ASN A 52 -13.47 9.03 -5.72
N LEU A 53 -13.33 9.64 -4.54
CA LEU A 53 -12.28 10.63 -4.32
C LEU A 53 -10.90 10.08 -4.72
N PRO A 54 -10.03 10.92 -5.32
CA PRO A 54 -8.76 10.45 -5.85
C PRO A 54 -7.86 9.94 -4.71
N ILE A 55 -7.37 8.72 -4.84
CA ILE A 55 -6.31 8.20 -3.98
C ILE A 55 -4.99 8.75 -4.50
N THR A 56 -4.32 9.54 -3.68
CA THR A 56 -3.08 10.24 -4.05
C THR A 56 -1.88 9.79 -3.23
N GLY A 57 -2.07 8.86 -2.28
CA GLY A 57 -0.96 8.22 -1.58
C GLY A 57 -1.31 6.85 -1.02
N VAL A 58 -0.31 5.95 -0.99
CA VAL A 58 -0.39 4.64 -0.32
C VAL A 58 0.89 4.41 0.46
N ILE A 59 0.78 4.22 1.78
CA ILE A 59 1.93 3.97 2.67
C ILE A 59 1.67 2.76 3.56
N GLY A 60 2.72 2.05 3.98
CA GLY A 60 2.62 0.92 4.91
C GLY A 60 3.04 -0.43 4.32
N GLY A 61 2.67 -1.53 4.97
CA GLY A 61 2.98 -2.88 4.51
C GLY A 61 2.03 -3.34 3.39
N THR A 62 2.58 -3.91 2.33
CA THR A 62 1.82 -4.34 1.14
C THR A 62 1.64 -5.86 1.00
N HIS A 63 2.24 -6.65 1.91
CA HIS A 63 2.29 -8.11 1.86
C HIS A 63 2.83 -8.75 0.56
N LEU A 64 3.65 -8.03 -0.21
CA LEU A 64 4.08 -8.51 -1.54
C LEU A 64 5.26 -9.51 -1.53
N ARG A 65 5.94 -9.73 -0.40
CA ARG A 65 7.18 -10.53 -0.33
C ARG A 65 7.11 -11.94 -0.93
N ALA A 66 5.95 -12.59 -0.83
CA ALA A 66 5.77 -13.98 -1.24
C ALA A 66 4.64 -14.15 -2.27
N VAL A 67 4.27 -13.09 -2.98
CA VAL A 67 3.23 -13.17 -4.00
C VAL A 67 3.82 -13.62 -5.35
N THR A 68 2.96 -14.14 -6.22
CA THR A 68 3.35 -14.50 -7.58
C THR A 68 3.72 -13.25 -8.40
N PRO A 69 4.56 -13.36 -9.44
CA PRO A 69 4.88 -12.25 -10.33
C PRO A 69 3.63 -11.58 -10.92
N ALA A 70 2.61 -12.37 -11.27
CA ALA A 70 1.34 -11.86 -11.77
C ALA A 70 0.60 -10.98 -10.74
N ARG A 71 0.62 -11.36 -9.45
CA ARG A 71 0.02 -10.55 -8.36
C ARG A 71 0.80 -9.26 -8.12
N MET A 72 2.13 -9.32 -8.20
CA MET A 72 2.99 -8.13 -8.12
C MET A 72 2.65 -7.15 -9.25
N GLN A 73 2.60 -7.66 -10.48
CA GLN A 73 2.29 -6.88 -11.68
C GLN A 73 0.89 -6.26 -11.60
N ALA A 74 -0.13 -7.03 -11.23
CA ALA A 74 -1.49 -6.50 -11.06
C ALA A 74 -1.56 -5.40 -9.97
N THR A 75 -0.75 -5.50 -8.92
CA THR A 75 -0.68 -4.46 -7.88
C THR A 75 -0.04 -3.18 -8.43
N ILE A 76 1.04 -3.30 -9.21
CA ILE A 76 1.68 -2.16 -9.88
C ILE A 76 0.70 -1.49 -10.84
N GLU A 77 -0.01 -2.26 -11.68
CA GLU A 77 -1.00 -1.72 -12.63
C GLU A 77 -2.15 -1.01 -11.91
N CYS A 78 -2.64 -1.58 -10.81
CA CYS A 78 -3.65 -0.93 -9.98
C CYS A 78 -3.13 0.40 -9.43
N LEU A 79 -1.93 0.44 -8.86
CA LEU A 79 -1.35 1.66 -8.31
C LEU A 79 -1.04 2.70 -9.40
N ALA A 80 -0.58 2.28 -10.57
CA ALA A 80 -0.30 3.15 -11.72
C ALA A 80 -1.56 3.77 -12.34
N SER A 81 -2.73 3.15 -12.12
CA SER A 81 -4.02 3.74 -12.54
C SER A 81 -4.51 4.88 -11.65
N LEU A 82 -3.85 5.11 -10.50
CA LEU A 82 -4.20 6.14 -9.53
C LEU A 82 -3.31 7.38 -9.72
N PRO A 83 -3.80 8.59 -9.41
CA PRO A 83 -3.01 9.83 -9.47
C PRO A 83 -2.09 9.95 -8.24
N LEU A 84 -1.21 8.97 -8.04
CA LEU A 84 -0.35 8.91 -6.86
C LEU A 84 0.68 10.03 -6.88
N SER A 85 0.82 10.69 -5.73
CA SER A 85 1.93 11.59 -5.42
C SER A 85 2.95 10.92 -4.48
N MET A 86 2.58 9.79 -3.88
CA MET A 86 3.42 9.08 -2.92
C MET A 86 3.11 7.58 -2.84
N VAL A 87 4.16 6.76 -2.91
CA VAL A 87 4.14 5.34 -2.53
C VAL A 87 5.24 5.10 -1.50
N ALA A 88 4.91 4.66 -0.28
CA ALA A 88 5.91 4.36 0.74
C ALA A 88 5.69 2.97 1.34
N ALA A 89 6.23 1.95 0.68
CA ALA A 89 6.09 0.57 1.13
C ALA A 89 7.13 0.22 2.21
N CYS A 90 6.71 -0.48 3.26
CA CYS A 90 7.56 -0.83 4.41
C CYS A 90 7.21 -2.20 5.02
N HIS A 91 7.74 -2.47 6.22
CA HIS A 91 7.32 -3.58 7.08
C HIS A 91 7.40 -4.95 6.37
N CYS A 92 6.26 -5.60 6.10
CA CYS A 92 6.18 -6.92 5.49
C CYS A 92 6.43 -6.95 3.98
N THR A 93 6.47 -5.79 3.30
CA THR A 93 6.78 -5.73 1.85
C THR A 93 8.14 -6.35 1.55
N GLY A 94 9.17 -5.99 2.32
CA GLY A 94 10.54 -6.46 2.11
C GLY A 94 11.33 -5.68 1.06
N PRO A 95 12.67 -5.79 1.12
CA PRO A 95 13.57 -4.91 0.36
C PRO A 95 13.51 -5.16 -1.15
N ARG A 96 13.36 -6.42 -1.57
CA ARG A 96 13.26 -6.78 -2.99
C ARG A 96 12.01 -6.20 -3.62
N GLU A 97 10.87 -6.35 -2.97
CA GLU A 97 9.58 -5.90 -3.47
C GLU A 97 9.46 -4.38 -3.37
N ALA A 98 10.03 -3.77 -2.33
CA ALA A 98 10.17 -2.33 -2.23
C ALA A 98 11.01 -1.76 -3.39
N PHE A 99 12.09 -2.43 -3.81
CA PHE A 99 12.88 -2.02 -4.97
C PHE A 99 12.08 -2.13 -6.29
N VAL A 100 11.26 -3.17 -6.45
CA VAL A 100 10.38 -3.29 -7.62
C VAL A 100 9.33 -2.17 -7.64
N LEU A 101 8.73 -1.84 -6.49
CA LEU A 101 7.81 -0.71 -6.39
C LEU A 101 8.53 0.62 -6.68
N GLN A 102 9.73 0.82 -6.15
CA GLN A 102 10.54 2.00 -6.44
C GLN A 102 10.85 2.12 -7.94
N SER A 103 11.14 1.00 -8.60
CA SER A 103 11.41 0.98 -10.04
C SER A 103 10.18 1.31 -10.88
N ALA A 104 8.98 0.94 -10.40
CA ALA A 104 7.72 1.24 -11.07
C ALA A 104 7.21 2.67 -10.82
N PHE A 105 7.58 3.26 -9.69
CA PHE A 105 7.14 4.58 -9.23
C PHE A 105 8.33 5.47 -8.82
N PRO A 106 9.28 5.77 -9.72
CA PRO A 106 10.53 6.42 -9.35
C PRO A 106 10.34 7.82 -8.74
N ASP A 107 9.31 8.54 -9.21
CA ASP A 107 9.02 9.91 -8.78
C ASP A 107 8.12 9.97 -7.54
N GLU A 108 7.26 8.98 -7.34
CA GLU A 108 6.32 8.91 -6.23
C GLU A 108 6.88 8.11 -5.04
N PHE A 109 7.82 7.19 -5.27
CA PHE A 109 8.31 6.32 -4.22
C PHE A 109 9.10 7.10 -3.16
N VAL A 110 8.77 6.86 -1.89
CA VAL A 110 9.45 7.44 -0.74
C VAL A 110 9.92 6.30 0.16
N PRO A 111 11.24 6.16 0.40
CA PRO A 111 11.76 5.15 1.31
C PRO A 111 11.31 5.46 2.74
N MET A 112 10.89 4.42 3.47
CA MET A 112 10.39 4.56 4.83
C MET A 112 11.07 3.56 5.77
N THR A 113 11.67 4.09 6.82
CA THR A 113 12.34 3.35 7.91
C THR A 113 11.81 3.80 9.27
N ALA A 114 12.20 3.10 10.34
CA ALA A 114 11.85 3.52 11.68
C ALA A 114 12.34 4.96 11.96
N GLY A 115 11.46 5.79 12.53
CA GLY A 115 11.75 7.21 12.79
C GLY A 115 11.57 8.15 11.59
N SER A 116 11.21 7.64 10.41
CA SER A 116 10.90 8.48 9.25
C SER A 116 9.71 9.40 9.54
N ARG A 117 9.79 10.65 9.04
CA ARG A 117 8.69 11.61 9.06
C ARG A 117 8.22 11.85 7.63
N ILE A 118 7.00 11.44 7.35
CA ILE A 118 6.37 11.64 6.03
C ILE A 118 5.59 12.95 6.04
N ARG A 119 5.75 13.75 4.98
CA ARG A 119 4.90 14.91 4.68
C ARG A 119 4.08 14.59 3.45
N PHE A 120 2.78 14.78 3.54
CA PHE A 120 1.84 14.44 2.49
C PHE A 120 0.98 15.66 2.10
N PRO A 121 0.78 15.94 0.80
CA PRO A 121 1.38 15.26 -0.36
C PRO A 121 2.92 15.42 -0.39
N LYS A 122 3.62 14.60 -1.18
CA LYS A 122 5.08 14.69 -1.33
C LYS A 122 5.42 16.14 -1.72
N PRO A 123 6.27 16.86 -0.97
CA PRO A 123 6.65 18.21 -1.35
C PRO A 123 7.27 18.17 -2.75
N THR A 124 6.78 19.01 -3.67
CA THR A 124 7.44 19.18 -4.96
C THR A 124 8.83 19.72 -4.72
N THR A 125 9.86 19.03 -5.23
CA THR A 125 11.20 19.60 -5.30
C THR A 125 11.15 20.72 -6.32
N ASN A 126 10.95 21.97 -5.87
CA ASN A 126 11.22 23.12 -6.73
C ASN A 126 12.73 23.15 -6.99
N ASN A 127 13.11 22.78 -8.21
CA ASN A 127 14.32 23.26 -8.86
C ASN A 127 13.99 23.51 -10.34
#